data_AF-A0A560QXR7-F1
#
_entry.id   AF-A0A560QXR7-F1
#
_cell.length_a   1.000
_cell.length_b   1.000
_cell.length_c   1.000
_cell.angle_alpha   90.00
_cell.angle_beta   90.00
_cell.angle_gamma   90.00
#
_symmetry.space_group_name_H-M   'P 1'
#
loop_
_entity.id
_entity.type
_entity.pdbx_description
1 polymer ?
#
loop_
_entity_poly.entity_id
_entity_poly.type
_entity_poly.pdbx_seq_one_letter_code
_entity_poly.pdbx_strand_id
1 'polypeptide(L)'
;MIGLRDKNGDVLWVSVPSGNLNQAIAEWEAIRVYMEEGPQALPMGQSDEFEAGSVAYFHMCRQGYRSHHSFLRYIWEFLIIQFFSGWTIPCYIAAWINNRPKAAFPKEVLEWSKPLPLEQHAMPSEALLKESAEIRKAFAKGQNLLDYFKVKFAEPDKEPAVDAS
;
A
#
# COMPACT_ATOMS: atom_id res chain seq x y z
N MET A 1 -6.02 -7.14 11.26
CA MET A 1 -7.35 -7.79 11.17
C MET A 1 -8.42 -6.77 11.48
N ILE A 2 -9.44 -6.68 10.64
CA ILE A 2 -10.62 -5.82 10.82
C ILE A 2 -11.80 -6.75 11.10
N GLY A 3 -12.46 -6.60 12.24
CA GLY A 3 -13.66 -7.36 12.59
C GLY A 3 -14.93 -6.63 12.16
N LEU A 4 -15.69 -7.21 11.23
CA LEU A 4 -17.00 -6.71 10.81
C LEU A 4 -18.07 -7.53 11.52
N ARG A 5 -19.05 -6.87 12.15
CA ARG A 5 -20.18 -7.57 12.79
C ARG A 5 -21.31 -7.78 11.79
N ASP A 6 -21.80 -9.01 11.71
CA ASP A 6 -23.05 -9.30 11.02
C ASP A 6 -24.26 -8.91 11.92
N LYS A 7 -25.44 -8.80 11.31
CA LYS A 7 -26.73 -8.56 11.98
C LYS A 7 -27.04 -9.62 13.04
N ASN A 8 -26.48 -10.81 12.90
CA ASN A 8 -26.64 -11.93 13.84
C ASN A 8 -25.67 -11.87 15.04
N GLY A 9 -24.76 -10.89 15.07
CA GLY A 9 -23.77 -10.72 16.14
C GLY A 9 -22.43 -11.44 15.91
N ASP A 10 -22.35 -12.27 14.87
CA ASP A 10 -21.12 -12.95 14.46
C ASP A 10 -20.06 -11.95 13.96
N VAL A 11 -18.79 -12.22 14.29
CA VAL A 11 -17.66 -11.38 13.88
C VAL A 11 -16.96 -12.02 12.68
N LEU A 12 -17.07 -11.37 11.53
CA LEU A 12 -16.31 -11.70 10.33
C LEU A 12 -14.94 -11.01 10.39
N TRP A 13 -13.88 -11.81 10.39
CA TRP A 13 -12.52 -11.30 10.41
C TRP A 13 -11.98 -11.13 8.99
N VAL A 14 -11.65 -9.89 8.63
CA VAL A 14 -10.88 -9.60 7.42
C VAL A 14 -9.42 -9.46 7.83
N SER A 15 -8.57 -10.36 7.32
CA SER A 15 -7.12 -10.22 7.44
C SER A 15 -6.56 -9.71 6.13
N VAL A 16 -5.93 -8.54 6.15
CA VAL A 16 -5.14 -8.04 5.03
C VAL A 16 -3.70 -8.48 5.29
N PRO A 17 -3.14 -9.40 4.51
CA PRO A 17 -1.77 -9.84 4.71
C PRO A 17 -0.81 -8.73 4.25
N SER A 18 -0.02 -8.20 5.18
CA SER A 18 1.04 -7.24 4.88
C SER A 18 2.41 -7.93 4.98
N GLY A 19 3.32 -7.65 4.04
CA GLY A 19 4.63 -8.32 3.98
C GLY A 19 5.61 -7.90 5.09
N ASN A 20 5.39 -6.74 5.71
CA ASN A 20 6.17 -6.22 6.84
C ASN A 20 5.39 -5.11 7.59
N LEU A 21 5.91 -4.67 8.74
CA LEU A 21 5.28 -3.64 9.57
C LEU A 21 5.11 -2.29 8.85
N ASN A 22 6.11 -1.84 8.09
CA ASN A 22 6.04 -0.56 7.39
C ASN A 22 4.92 -0.57 6.35
N GLN A 23 4.75 -1.69 5.65
CA GLN A 23 3.65 -1.87 4.71
C GLN A 23 2.30 -1.87 5.43
N ALA A 24 2.18 -2.53 6.59
CA ALA A 24 0.95 -2.52 7.38
C ALA A 24 0.58 -1.09 7.87
N ILE A 25 1.58 -0.32 8.30
CA ILE A 25 1.39 1.09 8.70
C ILE A 25 0.97 1.93 7.50
N ALA A 26 1.62 1.75 6.34
CA ALA A 26 1.28 2.47 5.11
C ALA A 26 -0.14 2.16 4.61
N GLU A 27 -0.54 0.88 4.63
CA GLU A 27 -1.90 0.45 4.29
C GLU A 27 -2.93 1.08 5.24
N TRP A 28 -2.62 1.14 6.54
CA TRP A 28 -3.50 1.78 7.53
C TRP A 28 -3.60 3.30 7.31
N GLU A 29 -2.48 3.98 7.07
CA GLU A 29 -2.46 5.42 6.77
C GLU A 29 -3.24 5.73 5.49
N ALA A 30 -3.13 4.89 4.45
CA ALA A 30 -3.92 5.05 3.23
C ALA A 30 -5.43 4.97 3.51
N ILE A 31 -5.88 4.02 4.32
CA ILE A 31 -7.29 3.92 4.73
C ILE A 31 -7.72 5.17 5.51
N ARG A 32 -6.91 5.63 6.47
CA ARG A 32 -7.20 6.82 7.27
C ARG A 32 -7.32 8.07 6.39
N VAL A 33 -6.35 8.31 5.51
CA VAL A 33 -6.33 9.44 4.57
C VAL A 33 -7.54 9.38 3.63
N TYR A 34 -7.88 8.20 3.11
CA TYR A 34 -9.09 8.00 2.31
C TYR A 34 -10.36 8.38 3.07
N MET A 35 -10.47 8.00 4.34
CA MET A 35 -11.65 8.32 5.17
C MET A 35 -11.74 9.80 5.54
N GLU A 36 -10.61 10.46 5.78
CA GLU A 36 -10.56 11.87 6.21
C GLU A 36 -10.65 12.86 5.04
N GLU A 37 -9.91 12.58 3.96
CA GLU A 37 -9.67 13.53 2.86
C GLU A 37 -10.28 13.06 1.53
N GLY A 38 -10.76 11.81 1.48
CA GLY A 38 -11.42 11.21 0.32
C GLY A 38 -10.45 10.57 -0.68
N PRO A 39 -10.98 10.06 -1.81
CA PRO A 39 -10.20 9.33 -2.82
C PRO A 39 -9.09 10.15 -3.48
N GLN A 40 -9.22 11.48 -3.51
CA GLN A 40 -8.25 12.36 -4.17
C GLN A 40 -6.95 12.53 -3.36
N ALA A 41 -6.96 12.20 -2.08
CA ALA A 41 -5.79 12.28 -1.21
C ALA A 41 -4.91 11.02 -1.26
N LEU A 42 -5.42 9.94 -1.86
CA LEU A 42 -4.61 8.75 -2.10
C LEU A 42 -3.56 9.02 -3.18
N PRO A 43 -2.34 8.45 -3.04
CA PRO A 43 -1.36 8.52 -4.11
C PRO A 43 -1.95 7.91 -5.39
N MET A 44 -1.55 8.46 -6.55
CA MET A 44 -1.96 7.87 -7.82
C MET A 44 -1.55 6.40 -7.86
N GLY A 45 -2.44 5.56 -8.42
CA GLY A 45 -2.18 4.14 -8.56
C GLY A 45 -0.81 3.91 -9.19
N GLN A 46 -0.04 3.00 -8.61
CA GLN A 46 1.22 2.58 -9.21
C GLN A 46 0.92 2.03 -10.60
N SER A 47 1.69 2.45 -11.59
CA SER A 47 1.55 1.92 -12.94
C SER A 47 2.02 0.47 -12.94
N ASP A 48 1.18 -0.45 -13.40
CA ASP A 48 1.55 -1.86 -13.62
C ASP A 48 2.56 -2.03 -14.79
N GLU A 49 3.04 -0.92 -15.37
CA GLU A 49 3.96 -0.90 -16.51
C GLU A 49 5.24 -1.70 -16.26
N PHE A 50 5.76 -1.71 -15.02
CA PHE A 50 6.99 -2.45 -14.66
C PHE A 50 6.71 -3.66 -13.77
N GLU A 51 5.49 -4.17 -13.74
CA GLU A 51 5.19 -5.41 -13.01
C GLU A 51 5.91 -6.60 -13.65
N ALA A 52 6.38 -7.55 -12.83
CA ALA A 52 7.02 -8.76 -13.32
C ALA A 52 6.06 -9.56 -14.22
N GLY A 53 6.46 -9.79 -15.48
CA GLY A 53 5.60 -10.41 -16.49
C GLY A 53 5.04 -9.43 -17.53
N SER A 54 5.24 -8.12 -17.35
CA SER A 54 4.95 -7.09 -18.36
C SER A 54 6.05 -6.96 -19.41
N VAL A 55 5.70 -6.49 -20.60
CA VAL A 55 6.66 -6.25 -21.69
C VAL A 55 7.68 -5.18 -21.31
N ALA A 56 7.26 -4.11 -20.63
CA ALA A 56 8.13 -3.01 -20.22
C ALA A 56 9.12 -3.43 -19.12
N TYR A 57 8.71 -4.25 -18.15
CA TYR A 57 9.65 -4.86 -17.19
C TYR A 57 10.77 -5.63 -17.89
N PHE A 58 10.44 -6.48 -18.86
CA PHE A 58 11.45 -7.24 -19.60
C PHE A 58 12.36 -6.36 -20.47
N HIS A 59 11.85 -5.27 -21.05
CA HIS A 59 12.71 -4.31 -21.76
C HIS A 59 13.70 -3.62 -20.82
N MET A 60 13.25 -3.26 -19.62
CA MET A 60 14.13 -2.74 -18.56
C MET A 60 15.19 -3.78 -18.19
N CYS A 61 14.81 -5.05 -17.96
CA CYS A 61 15.77 -6.13 -17.69
C CYS A 61 16.76 -6.34 -18.85
N ARG A 62 16.30 -6.26 -20.11
CA ARG A 62 17.15 -6.35 -21.29
C ARG A 62 18.19 -5.23 -21.34
N GLN A 63 17.77 -4.00 -21.04
CA GLN A 63 18.66 -2.85 -20.99
C GLN A 63 19.72 -3.02 -19.89
N GLY A 64 19.29 -3.42 -18.69
CA GLY A 64 20.19 -3.73 -17.58
C GLY A 64 21.15 -4.88 -17.88
N TYR A 65 20.68 -5.96 -18.51
CA TYR A 65 21.54 -7.07 -18.89
C TYR A 65 22.58 -6.63 -19.92
N ARG A 66 22.19 -5.84 -20.92
CA ARG A 66 23.09 -5.32 -21.97
C ARG A 66 24.16 -4.38 -21.41
N SER A 67 23.88 -3.60 -20.36
CA SER A 67 24.89 -2.71 -19.76
C SER A 67 25.94 -3.45 -18.93
N HIS A 68 25.63 -4.63 -18.42
CA HIS A 68 26.51 -5.39 -17.51
C HIS A 68 27.26 -6.54 -18.19
N HIS A 69 26.99 -6.85 -19.46
CA HIS A 69 27.54 -8.02 -20.14
C HIS A 69 28.18 -7.67 -21.49
N SER A 70 29.14 -8.51 -21.91
CA SER A 70 29.75 -8.38 -23.22
C SER A 70 28.75 -8.62 -24.35
N PHE A 71 29.00 -8.01 -25.50
CA PHE A 71 28.12 -8.11 -26.66
C PHE A 71 27.89 -9.57 -27.12
N LEU A 72 28.94 -10.39 -27.09
CA LEU A 72 28.86 -11.81 -27.46
C LEU A 72 27.97 -12.58 -26.49
N ARG A 73 28.12 -12.37 -25.18
CA ARG A 73 27.28 -13.00 -24.16
C ARG A 73 25.83 -12.57 -24.29
N TYR A 74 25.58 -11.30 -24.56
CA TYR A 74 24.24 -10.79 -24.84
C TYR A 74 23.59 -11.46 -26.07
N ILE A 75 24.35 -11.73 -27.15
CA ILE A 75 23.81 -12.46 -28.30
C ILE A 75 23.50 -13.91 -27.93
N TRP A 76 24.46 -14.64 -27.38
CA TRP A 76 24.36 -16.08 -27.17
C TRP A 76 23.44 -16.48 -26.01
N GLU A 77 23.50 -15.79 -24.88
CA GLU A 77 22.71 -16.12 -23.70
C GLU A 77 21.36 -15.40 -23.71
N PHE A 78 21.32 -14.11 -24.03
CA PHE A 78 20.08 -13.35 -23.93
C PHE A 78 19.22 -13.45 -25.20
N LEU A 79 19.72 -13.09 -26.37
CA LEU A 79 18.89 -13.02 -27.59
C LEU A 79 18.41 -14.39 -28.08
N ILE A 80 19.25 -15.42 -28.04
CA ILE A 80 18.88 -16.76 -28.52
C ILE A 80 17.77 -17.35 -27.67
N ILE A 81 17.94 -17.39 -26.34
CA ILE A 81 16.91 -17.90 -25.42
C ILE A 81 15.60 -17.14 -25.64
N GLN A 82 15.70 -15.83 -25.83
CA GLN A 82 14.55 -14.95 -25.97
C GLN A 82 13.82 -15.09 -27.31
N PHE A 83 14.53 -15.45 -28.37
CA PHE A 83 13.93 -15.78 -29.66
C PHE A 83 13.14 -17.10 -29.58
N PHE A 84 13.70 -18.13 -28.94
CA PHE A 84 13.06 -19.43 -28.80
C PHE A 84 11.94 -19.46 -27.75
N SER A 85 12.02 -18.62 -26.71
CA SER A 85 10.99 -18.56 -25.66
C SER A 85 9.71 -17.87 -26.13
N GLY A 86 9.79 -16.99 -27.15
CA GLY A 86 8.64 -16.23 -27.65
C GLY A 86 7.95 -15.37 -26.60
N TRP A 87 8.65 -15.03 -25.51
CA TRP A 87 8.16 -14.39 -24.27
C TRP A 87 7.25 -13.15 -24.47
N THR A 88 7.42 -12.39 -25.55
CA THR A 88 6.59 -11.22 -25.84
C THR A 88 5.12 -11.61 -25.94
N ILE A 89 4.84 -12.75 -26.58
CA ILE A 89 3.48 -13.24 -26.80
C ILE A 89 2.80 -13.57 -25.45
N PRO A 90 3.38 -14.42 -24.56
CA PRO A 90 2.84 -14.62 -23.21
C PRO A 90 2.62 -13.33 -22.42
N CYS A 91 3.54 -12.35 -22.50
CA CYS A 91 3.39 -11.08 -21.80
C CYS A 91 2.20 -10.25 -22.32
N TYR A 92 2.01 -10.18 -23.64
CA TYR A 92 0.84 -9.51 -24.22
C TYR A 92 -0.46 -10.24 -23.88
N ILE A 93 -0.45 -11.58 -23.87
CA ILE A 93 -1.62 -12.36 -23.46
C ILE A 93 -1.93 -12.12 -21.99
N ALA A 94 -0.94 -12.14 -21.10
CA ALA A 94 -1.12 -11.85 -19.68
C ALA A 94 -1.68 -10.44 -19.47
N ALA A 95 -1.11 -9.43 -20.14
CA ALA A 95 -1.61 -8.06 -20.09
C ALA A 95 -3.06 -7.97 -20.60
N TRP A 96 -3.40 -8.67 -21.69
CA TRP A 96 -4.76 -8.72 -22.20
C TRP A 96 -5.74 -9.39 -21.24
N ILE A 97 -5.35 -10.52 -20.63
CA ILE A 97 -6.16 -11.24 -19.63
C ILE A 97 -6.38 -10.35 -18.40
N ASN A 98 -5.33 -9.73 -17.89
CA ASN A 98 -5.40 -8.87 -16.69
C ASN A 98 -6.23 -7.61 -16.92
N ASN A 99 -6.21 -7.06 -18.14
CA ASN A 99 -7.02 -5.92 -18.54
C ASN A 99 -8.43 -6.28 -19.01
N ARG A 100 -8.82 -7.56 -19.00
CA ARG A 100 -10.23 -7.92 -19.24
C ARG A 100 -11.08 -7.22 -18.19
N PRO A 101 -12.27 -6.71 -18.55
CA PRO A 101 -13.22 -6.25 -17.56
C PRO A 101 -13.50 -7.41 -16.61
N LYS A 102 -13.06 -7.28 -15.36
CA LYS A 102 -13.37 -8.23 -14.30
C LYS A 102 -14.89 -8.33 -14.20
N ALA A 103 -15.40 -9.53 -13.95
CA ALA A 103 -16.85 -9.73 -13.81
C ALA A 103 -17.40 -8.68 -12.85
N ALA A 104 -18.42 -7.94 -13.30
CA ALA A 104 -19.02 -6.92 -12.47
C ALA A 104 -19.55 -7.57 -11.19
N PHE A 105 -19.41 -6.87 -10.07
CA PHE A 105 -20.00 -7.33 -8.82
C PHE A 105 -21.52 -7.56 -8.99
N PRO A 106 -22.12 -8.54 -8.29
CA PRO A 106 -23.57 -8.73 -8.30
C PRO A 106 -24.31 -7.42 -8.00
N LYS A 107 -25.53 -7.25 -8.54
CA LYS A 107 -26.31 -6.00 -8.37
C LYS A 107 -26.53 -5.65 -6.91
N GLU A 108 -26.86 -6.65 -6.10
CA GLU A 108 -26.97 -6.53 -4.65
C GLU A 108 -25.69 -5.92 -4.06
N VAL A 109 -24.53 -6.35 -4.57
CA VAL A 109 -23.23 -5.85 -4.13
C VAL A 109 -23.01 -4.38 -4.44
N LEU A 110 -23.34 -4.00 -5.66
CA LEU A 110 -23.26 -2.61 -6.10
C LEU A 110 -24.22 -1.70 -5.35
N GLU A 111 -25.36 -2.22 -4.90
CA GLU A 111 -26.36 -1.46 -4.14
C GLU A 111 -25.92 -1.22 -2.70
N TRP A 112 -25.36 -2.22 -1.99
CA TRP A 112 -24.82 -2.00 -0.64
C TRP A 112 -23.50 -1.24 -0.65
N SER A 113 -22.78 -1.23 -1.77
CA SER A 113 -21.54 -0.45 -1.91
C SER A 113 -21.77 1.02 -2.29
N LYS A 114 -23.02 1.48 -2.45
CA LYS A 114 -23.27 2.91 -2.72
C LYS A 114 -22.82 3.74 -1.51
N PRO A 115 -22.19 4.91 -1.74
CA PRO A 115 -21.78 5.78 -0.66
C PRO A 115 -23.00 6.18 0.16
N LEU A 116 -22.81 6.25 1.48
CA LEU A 116 -23.83 6.76 2.38
C LEU A 116 -24.08 8.26 2.07
N PRO A 117 -25.28 8.78 2.38
CA PRO A 117 -25.50 10.22 2.35
C PRO A 117 -24.48 10.92 3.26
N LEU A 118 -23.98 12.08 2.83
CA LEU A 118 -23.02 12.90 3.58
C LEU A 118 -23.47 13.19 5.02
N GLU A 119 -24.78 13.32 5.25
CA GLU A 119 -25.36 13.54 6.58
C GLU A 119 -25.16 12.36 7.55
N GLN A 120 -24.95 11.15 7.03
CA GLN A 120 -24.70 9.93 7.82
C GLN A 120 -23.20 9.63 7.97
N HIS A 121 -22.32 10.44 7.38
CA HIS A 121 -20.90 10.25 7.53
C HIS A 121 -20.48 10.61 8.96
N ALA A 122 -19.86 9.65 9.65
CA ALA A 122 -19.26 9.91 10.94
C ALA A 122 -18.11 10.92 10.77
N MET A 123 -18.16 12.02 11.52
CA MET A 123 -17.06 12.97 11.57
C MET A 123 -15.95 12.48 12.51
N PRO A 124 -14.67 12.79 12.21
CA PRO A 124 -13.58 12.48 13.13
C PRO A 124 -13.82 13.14 14.49
N SER A 125 -13.49 12.43 15.56
CA SER A 125 -13.66 12.95 16.92
C SER A 125 -12.72 14.14 17.17
N GLU A 126 -13.12 15.05 18.07
CA GLU A 126 -12.28 16.22 18.41
C GLU A 126 -10.90 15.83 18.95
N ALA A 127 -10.83 14.72 19.70
CA ALA A 127 -9.57 14.18 20.19
C ALA A 127 -8.64 13.77 19.04
N LEU A 128 -9.18 13.08 18.03
CA LEU A 128 -8.43 12.69 16.85
C LEU A 128 -7.93 13.90 16.06
N LEU A 129 -8.77 14.93 15.91
CA LEU A 129 -8.38 16.16 15.20
C LEU A 129 -7.23 16.90 15.90
N LYS A 130 -7.24 16.95 17.23
CA LYS A 130 -6.16 17.55 18.02
C LYS A 130 -4.85 16.78 17.85
N GLU A 131 -4.90 15.46 17.99
CA GLU A 131 -3.76 14.55 17.81
C GLU A 131 -3.16 14.65 16.40
N SER A 132 -3.99 14.58 15.37
CA SER A 132 -3.56 14.73 13.97
C SER A 132 -2.90 16.10 13.71
N ALA A 133 -3.40 17.17 14.34
CA ALA A 133 -2.79 18.51 14.22
C ALA A 133 -1.41 18.58 14.92
N GLU A 134 -1.22 17.90 16.05
CA GLU A 134 0.08 17.80 16.71
C GLU A 134 1.11 17.04 15.86
N ILE A 135 0.72 15.88 15.34
CA ILE A 135 1.58 15.04 14.48
C ILE A 135 1.99 15.81 13.22
N ARG A 136 1.03 16.46 12.54
CA ARG A 136 1.32 17.29 11.35
C ARG A 136 2.31 18.42 11.66
N LYS A 137 2.26 19.04 12.84
CA LYS A 137 3.25 20.04 13.28
C LYS A 137 4.62 19.44 13.53
N ALA A 138 4.71 18.22 14.08
CA ALA A 138 5.97 17.52 14.28
C ALA A 138 6.62 17.16 12.93
N PHE A 139 5.83 16.68 11.97
CA PHE A 139 6.30 16.37 10.62
C PHE A 139 6.75 17.59 9.84
N ALA A 140 6.05 18.72 9.98
CA ALA A 140 6.50 19.99 9.39
C ALA A 140 7.87 20.45 9.92
N LYS A 141 8.28 19.99 11.11
CA LYS A 141 9.61 20.24 11.70
C LYS A 141 10.66 19.20 11.28
N GLY A 142 10.32 18.24 10.43
CA GLY A 142 11.23 17.20 9.92
C GLY A 142 11.36 15.96 10.83
N GLN A 143 10.52 15.81 11.85
CA GLN A 143 10.50 14.59 12.66
C GLN A 143 9.83 13.44 11.90
N ASN A 144 10.32 12.21 12.09
CA ASN A 144 9.65 11.02 11.56
C ASN A 144 8.63 10.46 12.57
N LEU A 145 7.69 9.63 12.09
CA LEU A 145 6.60 9.05 12.89
C LEU A 145 7.11 8.27 14.11
N LEU A 146 8.19 7.48 13.93
CA LEU A 146 8.71 6.59 14.96
C LEU A 146 9.37 7.39 16.10
N ASP A 147 10.09 8.44 15.76
CA ASP A 147 10.75 9.32 16.73
C ASP A 147 9.73 10.16 17.49
N TYR A 148 8.68 10.65 16.82
CA TYR A 148 7.57 11.34 17.49
C TYR A 148 6.92 10.46 18.57
N PHE A 149 6.58 9.22 18.24
CA PHE A 149 5.93 8.31 19.20
C PHE A 149 6.86 7.81 20.30
N LYS A 150 8.16 7.62 20.02
CA LYS A 150 9.14 7.35 21.08
C LYS A 150 9.20 8.47 22.11
N VAL A 151 9.19 9.73 21.67
CA VAL A 151 9.23 10.88 22.58
C VAL A 151 7.92 11.05 23.34
N LYS A 152 6.78 10.87 22.67
CA LYS A 152 5.46 11.06 23.29
C LYS A 152 5.12 9.99 24.34
N PHE A 153 5.58 8.76 24.13
CA PHE A 153 5.33 7.62 25.02
C PHE A 153 6.55 7.18 25.83
N ALA A 154 7.65 7.94 25.81
CA ALA A 154 8.72 7.72 26.78
C ALA A 154 8.15 7.93 28.18
N GLU A 155 8.22 6.89 29.03
CA GLU A 155 7.95 7.06 30.45
C GLU A 155 8.92 8.12 31.00
N PRO A 156 8.48 9.05 31.84
CA PRO A 156 9.41 9.94 32.51
C PRO A 156 10.34 9.07 33.34
N ASP A 157 11.65 9.16 33.07
CA ASP A 157 12.69 8.47 33.82
C ASP A 157 12.39 8.62 35.31
N LYS A 158 12.11 7.51 36.00
CA LYS A 158 12.00 7.50 37.46
C LYS A 158 13.31 8.08 37.99
N GLU A 159 13.26 9.29 38.54
CA GLU A 159 14.35 9.84 39.33
C GLU A 159 14.78 8.78 40.34
N PRO A 160 16.08 8.43 40.41
CA PRO A 160 16.54 7.48 41.42
C PRO A 160 16.26 8.10 42.78
N ALA A 161 15.41 7.42 43.56
CA ALA A 161 15.22 7.72 44.97
C ALA A 161 16.61 7.75 45.62
N VAL A 162 17.04 8.94 46.01
CA VAL A 162 18.22 9.15 46.82
C VAL A 162 17.88 8.53 48.17
N ASP A 163 18.33 7.30 48.38
CA ASP A 163 18.32 6.64 49.69
C ASP A 163 19.15 7.49 50.65
N ALA A 164 18.45 8.27 51.48
CA ALA A 164 19.01 8.87 52.68
C ALA A 164 18.82 7.86 53.83
N SER A 165 19.89 7.17 54.20
CA SER A 165 20.07 6.52 55.51
C SER A 165 21.54 6.46 55.86
#